data_AF-A0A1R0LI69-F1
#
_entry.id   AF-A0A1R0LI69-F1
#
_cell.length_a   1.000
_cell.length_b   1.000
_cell.length_c   1.000
_cell.angle_alpha   90.00
_cell.angle_beta   90.00
_cell.angle_gamma   90.00
#
_symmetry.space_group_name_H-M   'P 1'
#
loop_
_entity.id
_entity.type
_entity.pdbx_description
1 polymer ?
#
loop_
_entity_poly.entity_id
_entity_poly.type
_entity_poly.pdbx_seq_one_letter_code
_entity_poly.pdbx_strand_id
1 'polypeptide(L)'
;MSSTKTGTADAPVTGDSVAIKNFAFSPTTLKVKVGTTVTWTNQDTDAHTVTSAGSGGPLHSPALATHAAYSYQFTKPGTYAYLCTIHPFMTAKVEVTR
;
A
#
# COMPACT_ATOMS: atom_id res chain seq x y z
N MET A 1 20.97 14.61 -28.37
CA MET A 1 20.90 15.15 -27.00
C MET A 1 20.17 14.12 -26.16
N SER A 2 20.88 13.45 -25.26
CA SER A 2 20.33 12.41 -24.40
C SER A 2 19.51 13.04 -23.28
N SER A 3 18.27 12.60 -23.09
CA SER A 3 17.52 12.85 -21.86
C SER A 3 17.18 11.50 -21.23
N THR A 4 18.03 11.08 -20.29
CA THR A 4 17.75 10.00 -19.34
C THR A 4 16.62 10.46 -18.40
N LYS A 5 15.47 9.80 -18.47
CA LYS A 5 14.38 9.96 -17.51
C LYS A 5 14.73 9.15 -16.25
N THR A 6 15.36 9.80 -15.28
CA THR A 6 15.54 9.26 -13.93
C THR A 6 14.17 9.07 -13.30
N GLY A 7 13.82 7.83 -12.93
CA GLY A 7 12.62 7.53 -12.17
C GLY A 7 12.77 8.06 -10.74
N THR A 8 12.13 9.19 -10.46
CA THR A 8 12.01 9.70 -9.09
C THR A 8 11.07 8.75 -8.33
N ALA A 9 11.57 8.11 -7.28
CA ALA A 9 10.67 7.53 -6.28
C ALA A 9 9.84 8.67 -5.70
N ASP A 10 8.51 8.63 -5.86
CA ASP A 10 7.63 9.65 -5.33
C ASP A 10 7.88 9.82 -3.83
N ALA A 11 7.96 11.08 -3.39
CA ALA A 11 8.08 11.39 -1.97
C ALA A 11 6.87 10.81 -1.21
N PRO A 12 7.06 10.31 0.02
CA PRO A 12 5.96 9.82 0.84
C PRO A 12 4.85 10.86 0.95
N VAL A 13 3.61 10.46 0.68
CA VAL A 13 2.45 11.35 0.87
C VAL A 13 1.82 11.10 2.24
N THR A 14 1.15 12.11 2.79
CA THR A 14 0.40 12.00 4.04
C THR A 14 -1.08 11.78 3.73
N GLY A 15 -1.75 10.90 4.48
CA GLY A 15 -3.16 10.58 4.30
C GLY A 15 -3.52 9.27 5.02
N ASP A 16 -4.73 8.77 4.81
CA ASP A 16 -5.27 7.55 5.41
C ASP A 16 -5.85 6.58 4.37
N SER A 17 -5.59 6.81 3.09
CA SER A 17 -6.13 6.03 1.98
C SER A 17 -5.06 5.58 1.00
N VAL A 18 -5.23 4.38 0.46
CA VAL A 18 -4.44 3.83 -0.65
C VAL A 18 -5.40 3.33 -1.73
N ALA A 19 -5.26 3.82 -2.96
CA ALA A 19 -5.97 3.29 -4.10
C ALA A 19 -5.19 2.09 -4.67
N ILE A 20 -5.90 1.02 -5.03
CA ILE A 20 -5.35 -0.05 -5.89
C ILE A 20 -5.87 0.22 -7.29
N LYS A 21 -5.00 0.65 -8.20
CA LYS A 21 -5.36 1.00 -9.57
C LYS A 21 -4.20 0.75 -10.52
N ASN A 22 -4.49 0.30 -11.73
CA ASN A 22 -3.52 -0.01 -12.78
C ASN A 22 -2.45 -1.01 -12.29
N PHE A 23 -2.85 -2.05 -11.54
CA PHE A 23 -1.93 -3.01 -10.93
C PHE A 23 -0.85 -2.34 -10.07
N ALA A 24 -1.23 -1.30 -9.30
CA ALA A 24 -0.34 -0.60 -8.40
C ALA A 24 -1.08 -0.13 -7.14
N PHE A 25 -0.35 -0.04 -6.03
CA PHE A 25 -0.78 0.69 -4.85
C PHE A 25 -0.37 2.15 -4.99
N SER A 26 -1.31 3.07 -4.82
CA SER A 26 -1.06 4.51 -4.88
C SER A 26 -1.59 5.19 -3.62
N PRO A 27 -0.73 5.86 -2.83
CA PRO A 27 0.71 6.02 -3.03
C PRO A 27 1.50 4.71 -2.79
N THR A 28 2.72 4.61 -3.35
CA THR A 28 3.64 3.49 -3.08
C THR A 28 4.29 3.60 -1.70
N THR A 29 4.43 4.82 -1.16
CA THR A 29 4.80 5.07 0.24
C THR A 29 3.80 6.03 0.87
N LEU A 30 3.08 5.56 1.88
CA LEU A 30 2.17 6.37 2.69
C LEU A 30 2.80 6.63 4.07
N LYS A 31 2.82 7.88 4.52
CA LYS A 31 3.27 8.24 5.88
C LYS A 31 2.08 8.60 6.76
N VAL A 32 1.99 7.97 7.92
CA VAL A 32 0.88 8.16 8.88
C VAL A 32 1.39 8.27 10.31
N LYS A 33 0.54 8.74 11.23
CA LYS A 33 0.82 8.71 12.66
C LYS A 33 0.32 7.42 13.30
N VAL A 34 0.91 7.05 14.44
CA VAL A 34 0.35 6.00 15.30
C VAL A 34 -1.10 6.33 15.63
N GLY A 35 -1.97 5.32 15.52
CA GLY A 35 -3.41 5.43 15.70
C GLY A 35 -4.19 5.64 14.39
N THR A 36 -3.53 5.98 13.28
CA THR A 36 -4.19 6.10 11.98
C THR A 36 -4.69 4.75 11.47
N THR A 37 -5.93 4.73 11.03
CA THR A 37 -6.51 3.64 10.24
C THR A 37 -6.29 3.93 8.76
N VAL A 38 -5.55 3.07 8.07
CA VAL A 38 -5.38 3.18 6.61
C VAL A 38 -6.40 2.30 5.91
N THR A 39 -7.01 2.80 4.85
CA THR A 39 -7.96 2.07 4.01
C THR A 39 -7.44 1.90 2.60
N TRP A 40 -7.39 0.66 2.13
CA TRP A 40 -7.10 0.30 0.75
C TRP A 40 -8.41 0.07 0.02
N THR A 41 -8.58 0.67 -1.16
CA THR A 41 -9.77 0.48 -2.00
C THR A 41 -9.36 -0.03 -3.37
N ASN A 42 -9.95 -1.15 -3.80
CA ASN A 42 -9.71 -1.67 -5.13
C ASN A 42 -10.50 -0.88 -6.19
N GLN A 43 -9.80 -0.20 -7.08
CA GLN A 43 -10.38 0.54 -8.21
C GLN A 43 -10.13 -0.16 -9.55
N ASP A 44 -9.45 -1.31 -9.54
CA ASP A 44 -9.28 -2.19 -10.70
C ASP A 44 -10.46 -3.18 -10.82
N THR A 45 -10.60 -3.74 -12.02
CA THR A 45 -11.49 -4.87 -12.31
C THR A 45 -10.95 -6.18 -11.73
N ASP A 46 -9.64 -6.31 -11.66
CA ASP A 46 -8.95 -7.49 -11.15
C ASP A 46 -8.94 -7.51 -9.62
N ALA A 47 -8.98 -8.71 -9.04
CA ALA A 47 -8.89 -8.86 -7.59
C ALA A 47 -7.46 -8.62 -7.09
N HIS A 48 -7.33 -7.98 -5.92
CA HIS A 48 -6.03 -7.70 -5.30
C HIS A 48 -6.05 -8.00 -3.80
N THR A 49 -4.89 -8.26 -3.21
CA THR A 49 -4.73 -8.39 -1.75
C THR A 49 -3.81 -7.31 -1.20
N VAL A 50 -3.92 -7.06 0.10
CA VAL A 50 -2.99 -6.26 0.89
C VAL A 50 -2.39 -7.20 1.93
N THR A 51 -1.17 -7.66 1.69
CA THR A 51 -0.53 -8.70 2.49
C THR A 51 0.86 -8.24 2.91
N SER A 52 1.20 -8.35 4.20
CA SER A 52 2.54 -8.00 4.68
C SER A 52 3.63 -8.74 3.91
N ALA A 53 4.68 -8.02 3.52
CA ALA A 53 5.85 -8.61 2.91
C ALA A 53 6.71 -9.25 4.01
N GLY A 54 6.97 -10.55 3.89
CA GLY A 54 7.68 -11.35 4.90
C GLY A 54 6.75 -12.04 5.90
N SER A 55 7.33 -12.79 6.83
CA SER A 55 6.58 -13.57 7.81
C SER A 55 6.11 -12.71 8.99
N GLY A 56 4.86 -12.91 9.42
CA GLY A 56 4.33 -12.39 10.69
C GLY A 56 3.94 -10.91 10.72
N GLY A 57 3.91 -10.23 9.57
CA GLY A 57 3.39 -8.85 9.52
C GLY A 57 1.86 -8.79 9.67
N PRO A 58 1.30 -7.64 10.08
CA PRO A 58 -0.09 -7.56 10.51
C PRO A 58 -1.11 -7.42 9.37
N LEU A 59 -0.68 -7.20 8.13
CA LEU A 59 -1.58 -6.99 7.00
C LEU A 59 -1.92 -8.34 6.37
N HIS A 60 -3.20 -8.68 6.36
CA HIS A 60 -3.72 -9.90 5.77
C HIS A 60 -5.17 -9.70 5.31
N SER A 61 -5.36 -9.02 4.18
CA SER A 61 -6.70 -8.86 3.60
C SER A 61 -7.17 -10.16 2.92
N PRO A 62 -8.50 -10.38 2.80
CA PRO A 62 -9.02 -11.25 1.75
C PRO A 62 -8.71 -10.68 0.34
N ALA A 63 -9.00 -11.45 -0.71
CA ALA A 63 -9.03 -10.91 -2.06
C ALA A 63 -10.14 -9.85 -2.17
N LEU A 64 -9.73 -8.63 -2.53
CA LEU A 64 -10.62 -7.48 -2.70
C LEU A 64 -11.12 -7.48 -4.14
N ALA A 65 -12.41 -7.74 -4.35
CA ALA A 65 -13.07 -7.51 -5.62
C ALA A 65 -13.10 -6.01 -5.98
N THR A 66 -13.52 -5.67 -7.20
CA THR A 66 -13.71 -4.28 -7.62
C THR A 66 -14.57 -3.51 -6.61
N HIS A 67 -14.11 -2.32 -6.23
CA HIS A 67 -14.70 -1.42 -5.22
C HIS A 67 -14.74 -1.96 -3.79
N ALA A 68 -14.24 -3.18 -3.53
CA ALA A 68 -14.06 -3.65 -2.16
C ALA A 68 -12.91 -2.90 -1.47
N ALA A 69 -12.97 -2.86 -0.15
CA ALA A 69 -11.99 -2.17 0.68
C ALA A 69 -11.50 -3.03 1.85
N TYR A 70 -10.29 -2.73 2.31
CA TYR A 70 -9.69 -3.30 3.52
C TYR A 70 -9.13 -2.17 4.38
N SER A 71 -9.30 -2.24 5.69
CA SER A 71 -8.78 -1.23 6.62
C SER A 71 -7.95 -1.87 7.72
N TYR A 72 -6.89 -1.18 8.14
CA TYR A 72 -6.04 -1.61 9.25
C TYR A 72 -5.56 -0.41 10.08
N GLN A 73 -5.68 -0.51 11.41
CA GLN A 73 -5.19 0.52 12.33
C GLN A 73 -3.75 0.24 12.78
N PHE A 74 -2.85 1.19 12.51
CA PHE A 74 -1.45 1.10 12.89
C PHE A 74 -1.22 1.64 14.29
N THR A 75 -0.97 0.76 15.26
CA THR A 75 -0.80 1.13 16.68
C THR A 75 0.65 1.16 17.15
N LYS A 76 1.61 0.79 16.28
CA LYS A 76 3.04 0.78 16.59
C LYS A 76 3.80 1.55 15.51
N PRO A 77 4.82 2.35 15.88
CA PRO A 77 5.68 2.98 14.90
C PRO A 77 6.52 1.93 14.16
N GLY A 78 6.82 2.19 12.90
CA GLY A 78 7.62 1.29 12.07
C GLY A 78 7.31 1.40 10.58
N THR A 79 8.04 0.63 9.78
CA THR A 79 7.82 0.50 8.34
C THR A 79 7.13 -0.83 8.06
N TYR A 80 5.97 -0.77 7.42
CA TYR A 80 5.14 -1.91 7.08
C TYR A 80 5.14 -2.10 5.57
N ALA A 81 6.08 -2.91 5.07
CA ALA A 81 6.10 -3.30 3.66
C ALA A 81 5.00 -4.34 3.38
N TYR A 82 4.37 -4.25 2.21
CA TYR A 82 3.30 -5.14 1.79
C TYR A 82 3.27 -5.33 0.27
N LEU A 83 2.59 -6.39 -0.15
CA LEU A 83 2.44 -6.80 -1.53
C LEU A 83 1.04 -7.34 -1.82
N CYS A 84 0.70 -7.45 -3.10
CA CYS A 84 -0.42 -8.26 -3.57
C CYS A 84 0.05 -9.69 -3.82
N THR A 85 -0.59 -10.68 -3.21
CA THR A 85 -0.19 -12.09 -3.37
C THR A 85 -0.59 -12.68 -4.74
N ILE A 86 -1.60 -12.09 -5.38
CA ILE A 86 -2.04 -12.46 -6.74
C ILE A 86 -1.07 -11.88 -7.78
N HIS A 87 -0.55 -10.67 -7.53
CA HIS A 87 0.35 -9.93 -8.41
C HIS A 87 1.60 -9.50 -7.62
N PRO A 88 2.57 -10.39 -7.36
CA PRO A 88 3.66 -10.15 -6.39
C PRO A 88 4.60 -8.98 -6.72
N PHE A 89 4.57 -8.47 -7.94
CA PHE A 89 5.30 -7.26 -8.33
C PHE A 89 4.68 -5.97 -7.73
N MET A 90 3.40 -6.00 -7.35
CA MET A 90 2.74 -4.90 -6.66
C MET A 90 3.26 -4.83 -5.24
N THR A 91 4.08 -3.83 -4.95
CA THR A 91 4.67 -3.62 -3.63
C THR A 91 4.51 -2.17 -3.20
N ALA A 92 4.33 -1.95 -1.91
CA ALA A 92 4.26 -0.64 -1.30
C ALA A 92 4.57 -0.73 0.20
N LYS A 93 4.62 0.42 0.88
CA LYS A 93 4.83 0.48 2.32
C LYS A 93 4.02 1.58 3.00
N VAL A 94 3.71 1.35 4.27
CA VAL A 94 3.24 2.39 5.20
C VAL A 94 4.34 2.69 6.20
N GLU A 95 4.71 3.96 6.35
CA GLU A 95 5.63 4.47 7.36
C GLU A 95 4.84 5.09 8.50
N VAL A 96 4.90 4.49 9.68
CA VAL A 96 4.15 4.92 10.86
C VAL A 96 5.09 5.64 11.82
N THR A 97 4.88 6.94 11.99
CA THR A 97 5.61 7.77 12.96
C THR A 97 4.78 8.02 14.21
N ARG A 98 5.42 8.44 15.29
CA ARG A 98 4.70 8.94 16.47
C ARG A 98 3.96 10.25 16.18
#